data_AF-A0A6I5C336-F1
#
_entry.id   AF-A0A6I5C336-F1
#
_cell.length_a   1.000
_cell.length_b   1.000
_cell.length_c   1.000
_cell.angle_alpha   90.00
_cell.angle_beta   90.00
_cell.angle_gamma   90.00
#
_symmetry.space_group_name_H-M   'P 1'
#
loop_
_entity.id
_entity.type
_entity.pdbx_description
1 polymer ?
#
loop_
_entity_poly.entity_id
_entity_poly.type
_entity_poly.pdbx_seq_one_letter_code
_entity_poly.pdbx_strand_id
1 'polypeptide(L)'
;MTGTDRYRTEHDMLGDVAVPADAYYGAHTVRAVVNFPLTGETVAARPHLIAALAAVKHAAALANAEVGALDGTLASAIAGACAELRKGALREEFVVDLIQGGAGTSTNMNANEVIANRALELLGHSRGQYADLHPLDHVNLGQSTNDVYPTAVKLALDAHIAELLAALACLREAFTAKAAEFADVLKMGRTQLQDAVPMTLGQEFGAFAATLAEDEERLAEARVLLHELNLGGTAIGTGLNARPGYRERAMEHLRRLTGIPTLVSAPDLIEATQDVGV
;
A
#
# COMPACT_ATOMS: atom_id res chain seq x y z
N MET A 1 34.17 -5.56 -10.26
CA MET A 1 34.66 -4.93 -9.02
C MET A 1 33.90 -5.61 -7.88
N THR A 2 34.31 -6.81 -7.45
CA THR A 2 35.11 -7.05 -6.23
C THR A 2 34.50 -6.49 -4.95
N GLY A 3 33.30 -6.95 -4.60
CA GLY A 3 32.89 -7.11 -3.20
C GLY A 3 32.86 -8.61 -2.90
N THR A 4 33.47 -9.06 -1.82
CA THR A 4 33.15 -10.38 -1.27
C THR A 4 31.71 -10.32 -0.80
N ASP A 5 30.79 -10.93 -1.55
CA ASP A 5 29.38 -11.00 -1.14
C ASP A 5 29.31 -11.77 0.18
N ARG A 6 29.17 -11.00 1.28
CA ARG A 6 28.99 -11.56 2.62
C ARG A 6 27.52 -11.96 2.72
N TYR A 7 27.27 -13.20 3.13
CA TYR A 7 25.93 -13.71 3.38
C TYR A 7 25.76 -14.02 4.86
N ARG A 8 24.53 -13.86 5.36
CA ARG A 8 24.06 -14.50 6.59
C ARG A 8 23.16 -15.68 6.21
N THR A 9 23.17 -16.71 7.03
CA THR A 9 22.23 -17.83 6.87
C THR A 9 20.97 -17.51 7.66
N GLU A 10 19.82 -17.57 6.99
CA GLU A 10 18.51 -17.55 7.65
C GLU A 10 17.80 -18.88 7.44
N HIS A 11 16.88 -19.21 8.34
CA HIS A 11 16.13 -20.47 8.34
C HIS A 11 14.62 -20.19 8.31
N ASP A 12 13.90 -20.87 7.44
CA ASP A 12 12.44 -20.93 7.44
C ASP A 12 11.96 -22.39 7.34
N MET A 13 10.66 -22.61 7.18
CA MET A 13 10.06 -23.95 7.09
C MET A 13 10.60 -24.81 5.92
N LEU A 14 11.23 -24.19 4.91
CA LEU A 14 11.82 -24.87 3.76
C LEU A 14 13.33 -25.13 3.96
N GLY A 15 13.90 -24.75 5.10
CA GLY A 15 15.29 -24.95 5.49
C GLY A 15 16.13 -23.67 5.42
N ASP A 16 17.44 -23.86 5.35
CA ASP A 16 18.40 -22.75 5.34
C ASP A 16 18.47 -22.07 3.96
N VAL A 17 18.70 -20.76 3.96
CA VAL A 17 18.94 -19.97 2.76
C VAL A 17 19.97 -18.86 3.04
N ALA A 18 20.82 -18.60 2.05
CA ALA A 18 21.80 -17.51 2.11
C ALA A 18 21.13 -16.18 1.75
N VAL A 19 21.23 -15.20 2.66
CA VAL A 19 20.70 -13.84 2.49
C VAL A 19 21.89 -12.87 2.51
N PRO A 20 21.97 -11.87 1.61
CA PRO A 20 23.03 -10.86 1.68
C PRO A 20 23.13 -10.24 3.08
N ALA A 21 24.35 -10.13 3.62
CA ALA A 21 24.55 -9.73 5.01
C ALA A 21 24.07 -8.30 5.29
N ASP A 22 24.06 -7.45 4.26
CA ASP A 22 23.64 -6.06 4.28
C ASP A 22 22.17 -5.84 3.83
N ALA A 23 21.44 -6.89 3.44
CA ALA A 23 20.01 -6.78 3.16
C ALA A 23 19.20 -6.66 4.45
N TYR A 24 18.09 -5.92 4.42
CA TYR A 24 17.09 -5.90 5.48
C TYR A 24 16.01 -6.96 5.28
N TYR A 25 15.76 -7.40 4.06
CA TYR A 25 14.87 -8.54 3.80
C TYR A 25 15.50 -9.87 4.24
N GLY A 26 14.70 -10.94 4.31
CA GLY A 26 15.10 -12.24 4.87
C GLY A 26 14.81 -13.42 3.96
N ALA A 27 14.72 -14.61 4.58
CA ALA A 27 14.57 -15.89 3.91
C ALA A 27 13.38 -15.96 2.94
N HIS A 28 12.19 -15.51 3.35
CA HIS A 28 10.99 -15.59 2.52
C HIS A 28 11.12 -14.71 1.29
N THR A 29 11.70 -13.51 1.45
CA THR A 29 11.94 -12.59 0.34
C THR A 29 12.93 -13.16 -0.66
N VAL A 30 14.05 -13.74 -0.21
CA VAL A 30 15.03 -14.38 -1.10
C VAL A 30 14.38 -15.50 -1.91
N ARG A 31 13.57 -16.34 -1.25
CA ARG A 31 12.83 -17.40 -1.96
C ARG A 31 11.85 -16.85 -2.98
N ALA A 32 11.13 -15.77 -2.64
CA ALA A 32 10.21 -15.14 -3.58
C ALA A 32 10.93 -14.59 -4.81
N VAL A 33 12.08 -13.94 -4.65
CA VAL A 33 12.91 -13.45 -5.76
C VAL A 33 13.35 -14.60 -6.67
N VAL A 34 13.74 -15.74 -6.09
CA VAL A 34 14.12 -16.93 -6.88
C VAL A 34 12.91 -17.57 -7.58
N ASN A 35 11.75 -17.60 -6.92
CA ASN A 35 10.55 -18.27 -7.45
C ASN A 35 9.82 -17.45 -8.53
N PHE A 36 9.93 -16.11 -8.50
CA PHE A 36 9.16 -15.23 -9.38
C PHE A 36 10.02 -14.21 -10.17
N PRO A 37 10.99 -14.64 -11.00
CA PRO A 37 11.78 -13.73 -11.83
C PRO A 37 11.02 -13.39 -13.13
N LEU A 38 9.93 -12.62 -13.04
CA LEU A 38 8.98 -12.44 -14.15
C LEU A 38 9.19 -11.17 -14.96
N THR A 39 9.02 -9.99 -14.35
CA THR A 39 9.01 -8.71 -15.05
C THR A 39 10.29 -7.93 -14.86
N GLY A 40 10.96 -8.13 -13.72
CA GLY A 40 12.08 -7.30 -13.28
C GLY A 40 11.66 -5.96 -12.66
N GLU A 41 10.35 -5.66 -12.62
CA GLU A 41 9.81 -4.53 -11.89
C GLU A 41 9.41 -4.97 -10.48
N THR A 42 10.07 -4.42 -9.46
CA THR A 42 9.87 -4.83 -8.08
C THR A 42 8.90 -3.92 -7.34
N VAL A 43 8.46 -4.36 -6.15
CA VAL A 43 7.65 -3.55 -5.23
C VAL A 43 8.32 -2.22 -4.88
N ALA A 44 9.65 -2.12 -4.95
CA ALA A 44 10.38 -0.86 -4.84
C ALA A 44 9.87 0.21 -5.81
N ALA A 45 9.28 -0.14 -6.96
CA ALA A 45 8.70 0.84 -7.89
C ALA A 45 7.33 1.40 -7.45
N ARG A 46 6.78 0.97 -6.31
CA ARG A 46 5.45 1.36 -5.80
C ARG A 46 5.55 1.97 -4.39
N PRO A 47 6.02 3.22 -4.25
CA PRO A 47 6.25 3.84 -2.94
C PRO A 47 4.99 3.94 -2.07
N HIS A 48 3.81 4.19 -2.67
CA HIS A 48 2.54 4.23 -1.93
C HIS A 48 2.17 2.88 -1.33
N LEU A 49 2.48 1.77 -2.01
CA LEU A 49 2.25 0.43 -1.48
C LEU A 49 3.16 0.12 -0.29
N ILE A 50 4.44 0.50 -0.36
CA ILE A 50 5.38 0.34 0.75
C ILE A 50 4.96 1.18 1.95
N ALA A 51 4.60 2.45 1.73
CA ALA A 51 4.12 3.34 2.78
C ALA A 51 2.81 2.83 3.42
N ALA A 52 1.90 2.27 2.62
CA ALA A 52 0.66 1.67 3.09
C ALA A 52 0.90 0.41 3.93
N LEU A 53 1.75 -0.52 3.47
CA LEU A 53 2.17 -1.70 4.25
C LEU A 53 2.77 -1.27 5.59
N ALA A 54 3.68 -0.31 5.58
CA ALA A 54 4.28 0.23 6.80
C ALA A 54 3.24 0.90 7.71
N ALA A 55 2.24 1.60 7.17
CA ALA A 55 1.14 2.16 7.97
C ALA A 55 0.29 1.08 8.64
N VAL A 56 -0.02 -0.02 7.93
CA VAL A 56 -0.75 -1.17 8.48
C VAL A 56 0.07 -1.84 9.59
N LYS A 57 1.35 -2.13 9.35
CA LYS A 57 2.24 -2.74 10.36
C LYS A 57 2.44 -1.85 11.59
N HIS A 58 2.55 -0.55 11.40
CA HIS A 58 2.61 0.42 12.50
C HIS A 58 1.34 0.39 13.34
N ALA A 59 0.17 0.49 12.70
CA ALA A 59 -1.12 0.44 13.38
C ALA A 59 -1.31 -0.88 14.15
N ALA A 60 -0.94 -2.00 13.54
CA ALA A 60 -1.02 -3.33 14.14
C ALA A 60 -0.12 -3.47 15.36
N ALA A 61 1.13 -2.97 15.31
CA ALA A 61 2.05 -3.03 16.44
C ALA A 61 1.53 -2.24 17.65
N LEU A 62 1.02 -1.02 17.43
CA LEU A 62 0.44 -0.20 18.50
C LEU A 62 -0.84 -0.83 19.07
N ALA A 63 -1.72 -1.33 18.21
CA ALA A 63 -2.94 -2.02 18.63
C ALA A 63 -2.63 -3.26 19.46
N ASN A 64 -1.65 -4.08 19.02
CA ASN A 64 -1.22 -5.27 19.76
C ASN A 64 -0.60 -4.92 21.12
N ALA A 65 0.12 -3.81 21.25
CA ALA A 65 0.60 -3.35 22.55
C ALA A 65 -0.56 -2.95 23.49
N GLU A 66 -1.54 -2.22 22.98
CA GLU A 66 -2.70 -1.75 23.77
C GLU A 66 -3.58 -2.89 24.28
N VAL A 67 -3.72 -3.98 23.51
CA VAL A 67 -4.46 -5.19 23.94
C VAL A 67 -3.59 -6.19 24.71
N GLY A 68 -2.34 -5.82 25.02
CA GLY A 68 -1.40 -6.65 25.77
C GLY A 68 -0.93 -7.91 25.04
N ALA A 69 -1.00 -7.93 23.69
CA ALA A 69 -0.47 -9.01 22.86
C ALA A 69 1.02 -8.88 22.59
N LEU A 70 1.54 -7.65 22.54
CA LEU A 70 2.93 -7.34 22.19
C LEU A 70 3.57 -6.46 23.27
N ASP A 71 4.85 -6.72 23.56
CA ASP A 71 5.63 -5.86 24.45
C ASP A 71 5.73 -4.43 23.92
N GLY A 72 5.62 -3.44 24.80
CA GLY A 72 5.62 -2.03 24.41
C GLY A 72 6.93 -1.54 23.79
N THR A 73 8.07 -2.13 24.20
CA THR A 73 9.40 -1.81 23.65
C THR A 73 9.51 -2.32 22.22
N LEU A 74 9.08 -3.56 21.98
CA LEU A 74 9.04 -4.15 20.63
C LEU A 74 8.08 -3.39 19.72
N ALA A 75 6.88 -3.05 20.22
CA ALA A 75 5.91 -2.27 19.47
C ALA A 75 6.46 -0.88 19.08
N SER A 76 7.16 -0.21 20.00
CA SER A 76 7.80 1.09 19.73
C SER A 76 8.90 0.98 18.66
N ALA A 77 9.73 -0.06 18.71
CA ALA A 77 10.77 -0.28 17.70
C ALA A 77 10.17 -0.57 16.30
N ILE A 78 9.12 -1.39 16.24
CA ILE A 78 8.39 -1.67 14.99
C ILE A 78 7.75 -0.39 14.44
N ALA A 79 7.09 0.40 15.31
CA ALA A 79 6.50 1.68 14.94
C ALA A 79 7.56 2.67 14.41
N GLY A 80 8.74 2.72 15.03
CA GLY A 80 9.89 3.51 14.59
C GLY A 80 10.37 3.13 13.20
N ALA A 81 10.60 1.84 12.95
CA ALA A 81 10.97 1.33 11.63
C ALA A 81 9.90 1.66 10.57
N CYS A 82 8.62 1.42 10.87
CA CYS A 82 7.53 1.73 9.96
C CYS A 82 7.42 3.24 9.65
N ALA A 83 7.75 4.11 10.61
CA ALA A 83 7.76 5.56 10.40
C ALA A 83 8.87 6.00 9.43
N GLU A 84 10.01 5.32 9.41
CA GLU A 84 11.07 5.55 8.41
C GLU A 84 10.65 5.08 7.02
N LEU A 85 10.08 3.88 6.89
CA LEU A 85 9.58 3.35 5.61
C LEU A 85 8.51 4.25 4.98
N ARG A 86 7.57 4.75 5.80
CA ARG A 86 6.55 5.70 5.34
C ARG A 86 7.13 7.02 4.82
N LYS A 87 8.34 7.38 5.23
CA LYS A 87 9.08 8.56 4.73
C LYS A 87 9.96 8.23 3.52
N GLY A 88 9.90 7.01 3.01
CA GLY A 88 10.61 6.56 1.81
C GLY A 88 11.95 5.88 2.07
N ALA A 89 12.34 5.61 3.32
CA ALA A 89 13.56 4.88 3.63
C ALA A 89 13.42 3.38 3.28
N LEU A 90 14.55 2.72 2.96
CA LEU A 90 14.64 1.28 2.71
C LEU A 90 13.76 0.77 1.56
N ARG A 91 13.41 1.65 0.62
CA ARG A 91 12.56 1.32 -0.53
C ARG A 91 13.20 0.23 -1.40
N GLU A 92 14.52 0.30 -1.56
CA GLU A 92 15.36 -0.63 -2.30
C GLU A 92 15.34 -2.06 -1.74
N GLU A 93 14.94 -2.24 -0.47
CA GLU A 93 14.85 -3.55 0.19
C GLU A 93 13.56 -4.31 -0.18
N PHE A 94 12.66 -3.68 -0.94
CA PHE A 94 11.44 -4.28 -1.47
C PHE A 94 11.69 -4.90 -2.85
N VAL A 95 12.38 -6.04 -2.85
CA VAL A 95 12.98 -6.65 -4.04
C VAL A 95 12.09 -7.69 -4.74
N VAL A 96 10.93 -8.03 -4.17
CA VAL A 96 10.00 -8.97 -4.81
C VAL A 96 9.38 -8.36 -6.07
N ASP A 97 9.23 -9.15 -7.12
CA ASP A 97 8.54 -8.77 -8.36
C ASP A 97 7.06 -8.42 -8.09
N LEU A 98 6.54 -7.43 -8.81
CA LEU A 98 5.14 -7.04 -8.72
C LEU A 98 4.21 -8.18 -9.14
N ILE A 99 4.62 -8.99 -10.10
CA ILE A 99 3.90 -10.21 -10.47
C ILE A 99 4.50 -11.36 -9.66
N GLN A 100 3.72 -11.86 -8.70
CA GLN A 100 4.14 -12.92 -7.80
C GLN A 100 2.98 -13.89 -7.53
N GLY A 101 3.32 -15.15 -7.23
CA GLY A 101 2.35 -16.11 -6.70
C GLY A 101 2.04 -15.83 -5.22
N GLY A 102 1.00 -16.50 -4.69
CA GLY A 102 0.72 -16.52 -3.25
C GLY A 102 -0.06 -15.33 -2.69
N ALA A 103 -0.89 -14.67 -3.51
CA ALA A 103 -1.84 -13.63 -3.07
C ALA A 103 -1.22 -12.44 -2.32
N GLY A 104 0.02 -12.07 -2.67
CA GLY A 104 0.75 -10.97 -2.01
C GLY A 104 1.54 -11.39 -0.76
N THR A 105 1.60 -12.69 -0.46
CA THR A 105 2.31 -13.19 0.74
C THR A 105 3.79 -12.85 0.71
N SER A 106 4.43 -12.92 -0.46
CA SER A 106 5.84 -12.56 -0.60
C SER A 106 6.07 -11.08 -0.29
N THR A 107 5.19 -10.18 -0.77
CA THR A 107 5.25 -8.76 -0.42
C THR A 107 5.00 -8.51 1.07
N ASN A 108 4.00 -9.16 1.67
CA ASN A 108 3.73 -9.03 3.11
C ASN A 108 4.93 -9.51 3.95
N MET A 109 5.53 -10.65 3.58
CA MET A 109 6.73 -11.16 4.25
C MET A 109 7.95 -10.29 4.02
N ASN A 110 8.13 -9.73 2.82
CA ASN A 110 9.19 -8.75 2.57
C ASN A 110 9.06 -7.53 3.49
N ALA A 111 7.85 -7.00 3.68
CA ALA A 111 7.61 -5.94 4.65
C ALA A 111 7.93 -6.41 6.09
N ASN A 112 7.45 -7.60 6.49
CA ASN A 112 7.70 -8.14 7.83
C ASN A 112 9.20 -8.27 8.14
N GLU A 113 9.97 -8.82 7.20
CA GLU A 113 11.42 -9.05 7.35
C GLU A 113 12.20 -7.73 7.40
N VAL A 114 11.91 -6.80 6.48
CA VAL A 114 12.56 -5.48 6.45
C VAL A 114 12.28 -4.70 7.73
N ILE A 115 11.02 -4.67 8.17
CA ILE A 115 10.61 -3.98 9.40
C ILE A 115 11.24 -4.65 10.61
N ALA A 116 11.27 -5.99 10.68
CA ALA A 116 11.86 -6.71 11.81
C ALA A 116 13.35 -6.41 11.95
N ASN A 117 14.10 -6.50 10.85
CA ASN A 117 15.53 -6.21 10.86
C ASN A 117 15.84 -4.75 11.18
N ARG A 118 15.03 -3.82 10.68
CA ARG A 118 15.21 -2.41 11.02
C ARG A 118 14.86 -2.13 12.49
N ALA A 119 13.83 -2.76 13.02
CA ALA A 119 13.45 -2.66 14.43
C ALA A 119 14.52 -3.29 15.36
N LEU A 120 15.13 -4.41 14.96
CA LEU A 120 16.28 -4.99 15.67
C LEU A 120 17.45 -4.01 15.79
N GLU A 121 17.80 -3.32 14.71
CA GLU A 121 18.85 -2.30 14.76
C GLU A 121 18.51 -1.13 15.69
N LEU A 122 17.24 -0.69 15.70
CA LEU A 122 16.77 0.35 16.62
C LEU A 122 16.86 -0.08 18.09
N LEU A 123 16.79 -1.39 18.35
CA LEU A 123 16.98 -2.00 19.67
C LEU A 123 18.46 -2.32 19.97
N GLY A 124 19.38 -2.09 19.03
CA GLY A 124 20.82 -2.37 19.19
C GLY A 124 21.22 -3.81 18.86
N HIS A 125 20.34 -4.58 18.23
CA HIS A 125 20.58 -5.94 17.78
C HIS A 125 21.05 -5.98 16.32
N SER A 126 21.69 -7.08 15.93
CA SER A 126 22.09 -7.35 14.54
C SER A 126 20.93 -7.92 13.74
N ARG A 127 20.95 -7.70 12.41
CA ARG A 127 19.98 -8.28 11.48
C ARG A 127 20.00 -9.81 11.55
N GLY A 128 18.83 -10.43 11.44
CA GLY A 128 18.63 -11.87 11.56
C GLY A 128 18.59 -12.40 13.00
N GLN A 129 18.75 -11.55 14.03
CA GLN A 129 18.59 -11.94 15.44
C GLN A 129 17.11 -12.04 15.83
N TYR A 130 16.37 -12.91 15.14
CA TYR A 130 14.91 -13.01 15.28
C TYR A 130 14.42 -13.61 16.61
N ALA A 131 15.33 -14.07 17.47
CA ALA A 131 15.00 -14.44 18.84
C ALA A 131 14.54 -13.24 19.68
N ASP A 132 15.03 -12.03 19.36
CA ASP A 132 14.68 -10.79 20.06
C ASP A 132 13.47 -10.07 19.43
N LEU A 133 13.33 -10.15 18.10
CA LEU A 133 12.19 -9.61 17.34
C LEU A 133 12.05 -10.35 16.01
N HIS A 134 10.93 -11.04 15.87
CA HIS A 134 10.64 -11.99 14.78
C HIS A 134 9.64 -11.41 13.75
N PRO A 135 9.86 -11.61 12.43
CA PRO A 135 8.96 -11.14 11.38
C PRO A 135 7.51 -11.66 11.53
N LEU A 136 7.34 -12.94 11.86
CA LEU A 136 6.01 -13.54 12.05
C LEU A 136 5.42 -13.25 13.45
N ASP A 137 6.12 -13.63 14.51
CA ASP A 137 5.58 -13.60 15.87
C ASP A 137 5.42 -12.19 16.45
N HIS A 138 6.09 -11.18 15.88
CA HIS A 138 6.02 -9.80 16.38
C HIS A 138 5.48 -8.84 15.32
N VAL A 139 6.11 -8.75 14.15
CA VAL A 139 5.69 -7.78 13.10
C VAL A 139 4.35 -8.18 12.47
N ASN A 140 4.13 -9.48 12.25
CA ASN A 140 2.90 -10.03 11.70
C ASN A 140 1.94 -10.58 12.79
N LEU A 141 2.14 -10.22 14.06
CA LEU A 141 1.31 -10.72 15.16
C LEU A 141 -0.16 -10.37 14.94
N GLY A 142 -1.03 -11.39 15.00
CA GLY A 142 -2.48 -11.24 14.87
C GLY A 142 -2.96 -10.86 13.45
N GLN A 143 -2.09 -10.99 12.44
CA GLN A 143 -2.36 -10.58 11.05
C GLN A 143 -2.25 -11.77 10.09
N SER A 144 -2.84 -11.60 8.91
CA SER A 144 -2.64 -12.46 7.75
C SER A 144 -2.17 -11.61 6.57
N THR A 145 -1.60 -12.23 5.54
CA THR A 145 -1.50 -11.55 4.25
C THR A 145 -2.88 -11.13 3.75
N ASN A 146 -3.91 -11.95 4.00
CA ASN A 146 -5.23 -11.80 3.42
C ASN A 146 -6.04 -10.63 3.99
N ASP A 147 -5.61 -10.02 5.10
CA ASP A 147 -6.19 -8.77 5.61
C ASP A 147 -5.20 -7.59 5.53
N VAL A 148 -3.89 -7.85 5.61
CA VAL A 148 -2.88 -6.79 5.48
C VAL A 148 -2.70 -6.33 4.04
N TYR A 149 -2.52 -7.25 3.10
CA TYR A 149 -2.17 -6.90 1.72
C TYR A 149 -3.33 -6.20 1.00
N PRO A 150 -4.59 -6.68 1.06
CA PRO A 150 -5.72 -5.94 0.49
C PRO A 150 -5.90 -4.55 1.12
N THR A 151 -5.73 -4.44 2.44
CA THR A 151 -5.76 -3.14 3.13
C THR A 151 -4.70 -2.19 2.59
N ALA A 152 -3.46 -2.65 2.44
CA ALA A 152 -2.38 -1.83 1.93
C ALA A 152 -2.58 -1.43 0.45
N VAL A 153 -3.11 -2.33 -0.37
CA VAL A 153 -3.44 -2.04 -1.78
C VAL A 153 -4.53 -0.97 -1.86
N LYS A 154 -5.63 -1.10 -1.10
CA LYS A 154 -6.71 -0.10 -1.07
C LYS A 154 -6.20 1.29 -0.65
N LEU A 155 -5.33 1.36 0.37
CA LEU A 155 -4.71 2.61 0.79
C LEU A 155 -3.76 3.21 -0.26
N ALA A 156 -3.00 2.37 -0.97
CA ALA A 156 -2.11 2.83 -2.03
C ALA A 156 -2.91 3.35 -3.25
N LEU A 157 -4.01 2.67 -3.59
CA LEU A 157 -4.94 3.12 -4.64
C LEU A 157 -5.63 4.43 -4.26
N ASP A 158 -6.03 4.61 -3.00
CA ASP A 158 -6.58 5.89 -2.51
C ASP A 158 -5.62 7.06 -2.77
N ALA A 159 -4.33 6.87 -2.46
CA ALA A 159 -3.29 7.87 -2.69
C ALA A 159 -3.10 8.17 -4.19
N HIS A 160 -3.07 7.14 -5.04
CA HIS A 160 -2.96 7.31 -6.49
C HIS A 160 -4.18 8.01 -7.10
N ILE A 161 -5.39 7.70 -6.64
CA ILE A 161 -6.61 8.38 -7.11
C ILE A 161 -6.59 9.85 -6.67
N ALA A 162 -6.10 10.16 -5.46
CA ALA A 162 -5.94 11.55 -5.02
C ALA A 162 -4.98 12.35 -5.93
N GLU A 163 -3.86 11.75 -6.33
CA GLU A 163 -2.91 12.36 -7.27
C GLU A 163 -3.54 12.56 -8.66
N LEU A 164 -4.28 11.55 -9.15
CA LEU A 164 -4.97 11.62 -10.44
C LEU A 164 -6.05 12.72 -10.45
N LEU A 165 -6.87 12.81 -9.39
CA LEU A 165 -7.87 13.85 -9.24
C LEU A 165 -7.24 15.26 -9.26
N ALA A 166 -6.10 15.45 -8.59
CA ALA A 166 -5.38 16.73 -8.64
C ALA A 166 -4.87 17.07 -10.05
N ALA A 167 -4.37 16.08 -10.80
CA ALA A 167 -3.94 16.26 -12.17
C ALA A 167 -5.11 16.57 -13.13
N LEU A 168 -6.24 15.87 -12.97
CA LEU A 168 -7.46 16.12 -13.75
C LEU A 168 -8.01 17.52 -13.47
N ALA A 169 -8.04 17.96 -12.21
CA ALA A 169 -8.46 19.31 -11.85
C ALA A 169 -7.60 20.38 -12.54
N CYS A 170 -6.28 20.20 -12.56
CA CYS A 170 -5.37 21.11 -13.28
C CYS A 170 -5.68 21.16 -14.79
N LEU A 171 -5.93 20.01 -15.41
CA LEU A 171 -6.28 19.93 -16.83
C LEU A 171 -7.65 20.57 -17.12
N ARG A 172 -8.63 20.32 -16.27
CA ARG A 172 -9.97 20.92 -16.34
C ARG A 172 -9.92 22.44 -16.23
N GLU A 173 -9.13 22.97 -15.29
CA GLU A 173 -8.90 24.42 -15.15
C GLU A 173 -8.26 25.02 -16.41
N ALA A 174 -7.28 24.32 -17.00
CA ALA A 174 -6.66 24.76 -18.25
C ALA A 174 -7.65 24.78 -19.43
N PHE A 175 -8.51 23.76 -19.57
CA PHE A 175 -9.57 23.75 -20.57
C PHE A 175 -10.62 24.84 -20.32
N THR A 176 -10.97 25.10 -19.05
CA THR A 176 -11.89 26.18 -18.67
C THR A 176 -11.33 27.55 -19.06
N ALA A 177 -10.04 27.80 -18.81
CA ALA A 177 -9.37 29.03 -19.21
C ALA A 177 -9.35 29.19 -20.74
N LYS A 178 -9.05 28.11 -21.48
CA LYS A 178 -9.09 28.14 -22.94
C LYS A 178 -10.49 28.28 -23.52
N ALA A 179 -11.51 27.74 -22.85
CA ALA A 179 -12.90 27.96 -23.23
C ALA A 179 -13.26 29.47 -23.19
N ALA A 180 -12.82 30.17 -22.16
CA ALA A 180 -13.01 31.62 -22.04
C ALA A 180 -12.18 32.41 -23.08
N GLU A 181 -10.91 32.05 -23.30
CA GLU A 181 -10.06 32.68 -24.33
C GLU A 181 -10.64 32.54 -25.74
N PHE A 182 -11.30 31.42 -26.03
CA PHE A 182 -11.85 31.10 -27.34
C PHE A 182 -13.36 31.37 -27.48
N ALA A 183 -13.94 32.12 -26.54
CA ALA A 183 -15.38 32.37 -26.48
C ALA A 183 -15.95 32.92 -27.79
N ASP A 184 -15.21 33.81 -28.47
CA ASP A 184 -15.64 34.50 -29.69
C ASP A 184 -15.12 33.86 -31.00
N VAL A 185 -14.40 32.74 -30.93
CA VAL A 185 -13.82 32.07 -32.11
C VAL A 185 -14.87 31.15 -32.74
N LEU A 186 -15.56 31.63 -33.78
CA LEU A 186 -16.52 30.81 -34.54
C LEU A 186 -15.83 29.72 -35.35
N LYS A 187 -16.40 28.51 -35.32
CA LYS A 187 -15.97 27.34 -36.10
C LYS A 187 -17.17 26.54 -36.61
N MET A 188 -16.92 25.66 -37.58
CA MET A 188 -17.89 24.66 -38.02
C MET A 188 -17.86 23.46 -37.08
N GLY A 189 -19.00 23.12 -36.46
CA GLY A 189 -19.16 21.85 -35.76
C GLY A 189 -19.18 20.69 -36.75
N ARG A 190 -18.76 19.49 -36.31
CA ARG A 190 -18.77 18.29 -37.14
C ARG A 190 -19.42 17.12 -36.43
N THR A 191 -20.32 16.43 -37.13
CA THR A 191 -20.89 15.15 -36.71
C THR A 191 -20.56 14.13 -37.79
N GLN A 192 -20.11 12.93 -37.40
CA GLN A 192 -19.57 11.92 -38.34
C GLN A 192 -18.47 12.48 -39.26
N LEU A 193 -17.67 13.43 -38.77
CA LEU A 193 -16.65 14.19 -39.52
C LEU A 193 -17.18 15.01 -40.71
N GLN A 194 -18.51 15.14 -40.86
CA GLN A 194 -19.14 16.02 -41.86
C GLN A 194 -19.50 17.36 -41.24
N ASP A 195 -19.56 18.41 -42.06
CA ASP A 195 -19.94 19.75 -41.62
C ASP A 195 -21.40 19.75 -41.12
N ALA A 196 -21.62 20.38 -39.97
CA ALA A 196 -22.93 20.45 -39.31
C ALA A 196 -23.42 21.91 -39.20
N VAL A 197 -23.42 22.46 -37.99
CA VAL A 197 -23.84 23.85 -37.73
C VAL A 197 -22.73 24.61 -36.98
N PRO A 198 -22.72 25.96 -37.04
CA PRO A 198 -21.73 26.77 -36.34
C PRO A 198 -21.76 26.60 -34.81
N MET A 199 -20.59 26.71 -34.21
CA MET A 199 -20.37 26.79 -32.76
C MET A 199 -19.13 27.65 -32.49
N THR A 200 -18.81 27.95 -31.23
CA THR A 200 -17.52 28.57 -30.88
C THR A 200 -16.52 27.50 -30.44
N LEU A 201 -15.23 27.76 -30.66
CA LEU A 201 -14.16 26.92 -30.12
C LEU A 201 -14.19 26.93 -28.59
N GLY A 202 -14.64 28.04 -27.98
CA GLY A 202 -14.92 28.13 -26.56
C GLY A 202 -15.96 27.11 -26.08
N GLN A 203 -17.06 26.92 -26.82
CA GLN A 203 -18.06 25.88 -26.49
C GLN A 203 -17.48 24.47 -26.52
N GLU A 204 -16.61 24.16 -27.49
CA GLU A 204 -15.96 22.85 -27.60
C GLU A 204 -14.98 22.60 -26.44
N PHE A 205 -14.15 23.58 -26.09
CA PHE A 205 -13.25 23.49 -24.94
C PHE A 205 -13.99 23.43 -23.60
N GLY A 206 -15.12 24.14 -23.50
CA GLY A 206 -16.02 24.05 -22.34
C GLY A 206 -16.60 22.65 -22.18
N ALA A 207 -16.93 21.98 -23.29
CA ALA A 207 -17.38 20.59 -23.26
C ALA A 207 -16.28 19.63 -22.77
N PHE A 208 -15.02 19.81 -23.19
CA PHE A 208 -13.90 19.01 -22.65
C PHE A 208 -13.74 19.18 -21.14
N ALA A 209 -13.84 20.43 -20.64
CA ALA A 209 -13.79 20.71 -19.21
C ALA A 209 -14.96 20.07 -18.45
N ALA A 210 -16.17 20.08 -19.02
CA ALA A 210 -17.34 19.43 -18.42
C ALA A 210 -17.16 17.91 -18.31
N THR A 211 -16.67 17.24 -19.36
CA THR A 211 -16.37 15.79 -19.31
C THR A 211 -15.37 15.45 -18.21
N LEU A 212 -14.31 16.23 -18.03
CA LEU A 212 -13.35 15.99 -16.94
C LEU A 212 -13.96 16.19 -15.56
N ALA A 213 -14.89 17.14 -15.41
CA ALA A 213 -15.59 17.34 -14.14
C ALA A 213 -16.43 16.10 -13.78
N GLU A 214 -17.11 15.51 -14.76
CA GLU A 214 -17.90 14.29 -14.58
C GLU A 214 -16.99 13.09 -14.23
N ASP A 215 -15.82 12.97 -14.87
CA ASP A 215 -14.83 11.93 -14.55
C ASP A 215 -14.25 12.09 -13.12
N GLU A 216 -13.97 13.32 -12.69
CA GLU A 216 -13.55 13.63 -11.31
C GLU A 216 -14.59 13.13 -10.29
N GLU A 217 -15.89 13.33 -10.54
CA GLU A 217 -16.96 12.83 -9.66
C GLU A 217 -16.97 11.29 -9.58
N ARG A 218 -16.83 10.59 -10.72
CA ARG A 218 -16.81 9.11 -10.73
C ARG A 218 -15.61 8.55 -9.97
N LEU A 219 -14.44 9.15 -10.14
CA LEU A 219 -13.22 8.76 -9.42
C LEU A 219 -13.34 9.03 -7.92
N ALA A 220 -13.94 10.15 -7.52
CA ALA A 220 -14.18 10.47 -6.11
C ALA A 220 -15.13 9.47 -5.45
N GLU A 221 -16.19 9.03 -6.15
CA GLU A 221 -17.09 7.97 -5.67
C GLU A 221 -16.34 6.64 -5.47
N ALA A 222 -15.59 6.19 -6.48
CA ALA A 222 -14.81 4.95 -6.40
C ALA A 222 -13.78 4.99 -5.27
N ARG A 223 -13.13 6.14 -5.06
CA ARG A 223 -12.16 6.34 -4.00
C ARG A 223 -12.74 6.09 -2.59
N VAL A 224 -13.98 6.52 -2.35
CA VAL A 224 -14.65 6.30 -1.04
C VAL A 224 -14.90 4.81 -0.79
N LEU A 225 -15.17 4.03 -1.84
CA LEU A 225 -15.40 2.59 -1.69
C LEU A 225 -14.15 1.82 -1.23
N LEU A 226 -12.95 2.33 -1.53
CA LEU A 226 -11.68 1.78 -1.04
C LEU A 226 -11.49 1.97 0.48
N HIS A 227 -12.31 2.79 1.15
CA HIS A 227 -12.17 3.08 2.58
C HIS A 227 -12.72 1.96 3.46
N GLU A 228 -13.42 0.98 2.89
CA GLU A 228 -13.84 -0.22 3.59
C GLU A 228 -12.73 -1.28 3.61
N LEU A 229 -12.28 -1.64 4.81
CA LEU A 229 -11.10 -2.49 5.04
C LEU A 229 -11.44 -3.76 5.83
N ASN A 230 -10.81 -4.87 5.44
CA ASN A 230 -10.95 -6.17 6.13
C ASN A 230 -9.89 -6.41 7.22
N LEU A 231 -9.11 -5.39 7.60
CA LEU A 231 -8.05 -5.50 8.62
C LEU A 231 -8.60 -6.07 9.94
N GLY A 232 -7.95 -7.12 10.46
CA GLY A 232 -8.41 -7.86 11.63
C GLY A 232 -9.27 -9.07 11.27
N GLY A 233 -9.58 -9.29 9.99
CA GLY A 233 -10.22 -10.52 9.49
C GLY A 233 -9.29 -11.74 9.49
N THR A 234 -7.98 -11.51 9.57
CA THR A 234 -6.93 -12.53 9.56
C THR A 234 -7.02 -13.45 8.33
N ALA A 235 -6.98 -14.77 8.51
CA ALA A 235 -6.79 -15.71 7.39
C ALA A 235 -7.98 -15.74 6.42
N ILE A 236 -9.21 -15.75 6.94
CA ILE A 236 -10.44 -15.99 6.18
C ILE A 236 -11.61 -15.12 6.65
N GLY A 237 -11.33 -14.01 7.35
CA GLY A 237 -12.34 -13.08 7.85
C GLY A 237 -12.90 -13.40 9.24
N THR A 238 -12.61 -14.55 9.83
CA THR A 238 -13.15 -14.93 11.14
C THR A 238 -12.52 -14.18 12.33
N GLY A 239 -11.40 -13.49 12.10
CA GLY A 239 -10.63 -12.83 13.16
C GLY A 239 -9.88 -13.81 14.08
N LEU A 240 -9.76 -15.09 13.69
CA LEU A 240 -8.99 -16.06 14.45
C LEU A 240 -7.54 -15.58 14.64
N ASN A 241 -7.02 -15.72 15.86
CA ASN A 241 -5.70 -15.24 16.31
C ASN A 241 -5.56 -13.71 16.50
N ALA A 242 -6.57 -12.90 16.19
CA ALA A 242 -6.62 -11.51 16.63
C ALA A 242 -7.16 -11.45 18.08
N ARG A 243 -6.52 -10.66 18.95
CA ARG A 243 -7.02 -10.46 20.31
C ARG A 243 -8.28 -9.59 20.31
N PRO A 244 -9.21 -9.78 21.27
CA PRO A 244 -10.34 -8.86 21.44
C PRO A 244 -9.86 -7.40 21.58
N GLY A 245 -10.50 -6.48 20.86
CA GLY A 245 -10.12 -5.07 20.82
C GLY A 245 -9.04 -4.71 19.79
N TYR A 246 -8.33 -5.70 19.22
CA TYR A 246 -7.24 -5.45 18.26
C TYR A 246 -7.76 -4.69 17.03
N ARG A 247 -8.86 -5.15 16.44
CA ARG A 247 -9.45 -4.61 15.21
C ARG A 247 -9.79 -3.13 15.38
N GLU A 248 -10.48 -2.79 16.46
CA GLU A 248 -10.93 -1.43 16.74
C GLU A 248 -9.74 -0.48 16.91
N ARG A 249 -8.72 -0.91 17.68
CA ARG A 249 -7.50 -0.13 17.89
C ARG A 249 -6.65 0.00 16.62
N ALA A 250 -6.51 -1.08 15.86
CA ALA A 250 -5.76 -1.07 14.61
C ALA A 250 -6.38 -0.07 13.62
N MET A 251 -7.71 -0.07 13.48
CA MET A 251 -8.42 0.90 12.63
C MET A 251 -8.33 2.34 13.15
N GLU A 252 -8.33 2.56 14.47
CA GLU A 252 -8.10 3.88 15.08
C GLU A 252 -6.71 4.41 14.77
N HIS A 253 -5.67 3.59 14.99
CA HIS A 253 -4.29 3.96 14.66
C HIS A 253 -4.11 4.19 13.17
N LEU A 254 -4.69 3.33 12.32
CA LEU A 254 -4.58 3.44 10.87
C LEU A 254 -5.16 4.77 10.37
N ARG A 255 -6.36 5.16 10.81
CA ARG A 255 -6.96 6.47 10.49
C ARG A 255 -6.07 7.64 10.89
N ARG A 256 -5.52 7.61 12.11
CA ARG A 256 -4.62 8.66 12.60
C ARG A 256 -3.33 8.74 11.78
N LEU A 257 -2.79 7.59 11.42
CA LEU A 257 -1.55 7.45 10.68
C LEU A 257 -1.71 7.86 9.20
N THR A 258 -2.82 7.56 8.56
CA THR A 258 -3.08 7.90 7.15
C THR A 258 -3.69 9.28 6.98
N GLY A 259 -4.34 9.82 8.02
CA GLY A 259 -5.10 11.07 7.91
C GLY A 259 -6.44 10.90 7.20
N ILE A 260 -6.92 9.66 7.02
CA ILE A 260 -8.17 9.33 6.32
C ILE A 260 -9.22 8.95 7.37
N PRO A 261 -10.08 9.89 7.83
CA PRO A 261 -11.03 9.62 8.90
C PRO A 261 -12.19 8.70 8.48
N THR A 262 -12.42 8.58 7.19
CA THR A 262 -13.49 7.78 6.56
C THR A 262 -13.17 6.30 6.44
N LEU A 263 -11.95 5.85 6.79
CA LEU A 263 -11.66 4.42 6.84
C LEU A 263 -12.56 3.73 7.84
N VAL A 264 -13.27 2.71 7.37
CA VAL A 264 -14.18 1.89 8.18
C VAL A 264 -13.80 0.44 8.04
N SER A 265 -14.13 -0.33 9.07
CA SER A 265 -13.94 -1.77 8.99
C SER A 265 -15.18 -2.40 8.37
N ALA A 266 -14.98 -3.35 7.46
CA ALA A 266 -16.07 -3.99 6.73
C ALA A 266 -17.08 -4.65 7.69
N PRO A 267 -18.39 -4.51 7.44
CA PRO A 267 -19.41 -5.08 8.32
C PRO A 267 -19.30 -6.61 8.41
N ASP A 268 -18.93 -7.27 7.31
CA ASP A 268 -18.63 -8.70 7.24
C ASP A 268 -17.20 -8.91 6.72
N LEU A 269 -16.32 -9.40 7.59
CA LEU A 269 -14.91 -9.62 7.25
C LEU A 269 -14.69 -10.90 6.43
N ILE A 270 -15.61 -11.86 6.47
CA ILE A 270 -15.53 -13.10 5.67
C ILE A 270 -15.77 -12.75 4.21
N GLU A 271 -16.80 -11.96 3.94
CA GLU A 271 -17.09 -11.41 2.62
C GLU A 271 -15.93 -10.53 2.13
N ALA A 272 -15.52 -9.55 2.94
CA ALA A 272 -14.50 -8.58 2.54
C ALA A 272 -13.10 -9.18 2.32
N THR A 273 -12.84 -10.41 2.78
CA THR A 273 -11.57 -11.12 2.52
C THR A 273 -11.50 -11.71 1.11
N GLN A 274 -12.64 -11.91 0.45
CA GLN A 274 -12.72 -12.42 -0.92
C GLN A 274 -13.12 -11.33 -1.93
N ASP A 275 -13.56 -10.17 -1.44
CA ASP A 275 -14.08 -9.08 -2.25
C ASP A 275 -12.98 -8.32 -3.01
N VAL A 276 -13.17 -8.24 -4.33
CA VAL A 276 -12.36 -7.47 -5.29
C VAL A 276 -13.26 -6.60 -6.19
N GLY A 277 -14.51 -6.37 -5.78
CA GLY A 277 -15.53 -5.64 -6.52
C GLY A 277 -15.40 -4.12 -6.46
N VAL A 278 -14.50 -3.62 -5.61
CA VAL A 278 -14.17 -2.20 -5.41
C VAL A 278 -12.71 -1.92 -5.63
#